data_AF-A0A423VNX4-F1
#
_entry.id   AF-A0A423VNX4-F1
#
_cell.length_a   1.000
_cell.length_b   1.000
_cell.length_c   1.000
_cell.angle_alpha   90.00
_cell.angle_beta   90.00
_cell.angle_gamma   90.00
#
_symmetry.space_group_name_H-M   'P 1'
#
loop_
_entity.id
_entity.type
_entity.pdbx_description
1 polymer ?
#
loop_
_entity_poly.entity_id
_entity_poly.type
_entity_poly.pdbx_seq_one_letter_code
_entity_poly.pdbx_strand_id
1 'polypeptide(L)'
;MAYPSQETEVKVSSEGAQSFVEWYYNDLNEHRSLSSFYVNASSKYTNAGITADVTINGAVLASPAEYEALLDEQRGAAPNKANGADHSSSRASSSALKVRYEVDGFDTHVINNDYGLACPEHILSRGPDKAGGRISMVVGVQGVVHLGAAPDTQHKRFHEVFVLVPNWDVRGRNPPRNAKRFLISSQNYRTL
;
A
#
# COMPACT_ATOMS: atom_id res chain seq x y z
N MET A 1 -26.22 3.57 19.01
CA MET A 1 -24.77 3.29 18.86
C MET A 1 -24.05 4.63 18.79
N ALA A 2 -22.77 4.69 19.15
CA ALA A 2 -22.04 5.95 19.28
C ALA A 2 -20.81 5.97 18.36
N TYR A 3 -20.49 7.14 17.82
CA TYR A 3 -19.24 7.39 17.10
C TYR A 3 -18.02 7.15 18.02
N PRO A 4 -16.86 6.82 17.46
CA PRO A 4 -15.63 6.71 18.24
C PRO A 4 -15.30 8.06 18.89
N SER A 5 -14.66 8.01 20.08
CA SER A 5 -14.10 9.22 20.68
C SER A 5 -12.86 9.67 19.90
N GLN A 6 -12.49 10.95 20.02
CA GLN A 6 -11.26 11.47 19.41
C GLN A 6 -10.01 10.69 19.86
N GLU A 7 -9.93 10.30 21.14
CA GLU A 7 -8.84 9.45 21.65
C GLU A 7 -8.81 8.08 20.95
N THR A 8 -9.98 7.49 20.67
CA THR A 8 -10.08 6.23 19.93
C THR A 8 -9.66 6.41 18.47
N GLU A 9 -10.08 7.50 17.83
CA GLU A 9 -9.69 7.82 16.45
C GLU A 9 -8.17 8.00 16.32
N VAL A 10 -7.54 8.74 17.24
CA VAL A 10 -6.09 8.92 17.28
C VAL A 10 -5.40 7.58 17.50
N LYS A 11 -5.82 6.81 18.50
CA LYS A 11 -5.21 5.51 18.81
C LYS A 11 -5.27 4.54 17.63
N VAL A 12 -6.46 4.34 17.06
CA VAL A 12 -6.67 3.36 15.99
C VAL A 12 -5.98 3.81 14.69
N SER A 13 -5.94 5.11 14.40
CA SER A 13 -5.24 5.62 13.23
C SER A 13 -3.72 5.53 13.38
N SER A 14 -3.14 5.92 14.53
CA SER A 14 -1.70 5.80 14.79
C SER A 14 -1.21 4.34 14.74
N GLU A 15 -1.88 3.43 15.47
CA GLU A 15 -1.52 1.99 15.45
C GLU A 15 -1.72 1.36 14.05
N GLY A 16 -2.78 1.77 13.35
CA GLY A 16 -3.10 1.31 12.00
C GLY A 16 -2.08 1.75 10.97
N ALA A 17 -1.72 3.04 10.97
CA ALA A 17 -0.74 3.62 10.09
C ALA A 17 0.66 3.05 10.35
N GLN A 18 1.08 2.93 11.62
CA GLN A 18 2.38 2.33 11.95
C GLN A 18 2.49 0.90 11.42
N SER A 19 1.51 0.04 11.72
CA SER A 19 1.51 -1.35 11.25
C SER A 19 1.49 -1.44 9.72
N PHE A 20 0.76 -0.54 9.05
CA PHE A 20 0.71 -0.48 7.59
C PHE A 20 2.07 -0.09 6.99
N VAL A 21 2.68 1.01 7.46
CA VAL A 21 3.97 1.51 6.96
C VAL A 21 5.06 0.46 7.17
N GLU A 22 5.16 -0.10 8.37
CA GLU A 22 6.14 -1.16 8.67
C GLU A 22 6.01 -2.34 7.70
N TRP A 23 4.79 -2.86 7.51
CA TRP A 23 4.57 -4.00 6.64
C TRP A 23 4.75 -3.67 5.16
N TYR A 24 4.26 -2.51 4.70
CA TYR A 24 4.31 -2.12 3.30
C TYR A 24 5.75 -1.93 2.83
N TYR A 25 6.54 -1.12 3.55
CA TYR A 25 7.93 -0.88 3.16
C TYR A 25 8.84 -2.09 3.41
N ASN A 26 8.51 -2.95 4.38
CA ASN A 26 9.20 -4.22 4.54
C ASN A 26 8.94 -5.15 3.34
N ASP A 27 7.68 -5.32 2.93
CA ASP A 27 7.31 -6.14 1.77
C ASP A 27 7.89 -5.56 0.47
N LEU A 28 7.88 -4.23 0.33
CA LEU A 28 8.51 -3.52 -0.79
C LEU A 28 10.02 -3.78 -0.86
N ASN A 29 10.73 -3.70 0.27
CA ASN A 29 12.17 -3.95 0.33
C ASN A 29 12.52 -5.43 0.14
N GLU A 30 11.66 -6.35 0.59
CA GLU A 30 11.83 -7.79 0.43
C GLU A 30 11.35 -8.32 -0.93
N HIS A 31 10.94 -7.44 -1.85
CA HIS A 31 10.46 -7.80 -3.19
C HIS A 31 9.22 -8.73 -3.15
N ARG A 32 8.39 -8.61 -2.11
CA ARG A 32 7.12 -9.33 -2.01
C ARG A 32 6.03 -8.59 -2.77
N SER A 33 5.02 -9.33 -3.24
CA SER A 33 3.85 -8.71 -3.88
C SER A 33 3.12 -7.81 -2.90
N LEU A 34 2.82 -6.60 -3.38
CA LEU A 34 2.06 -5.56 -2.71
C LEU A 34 0.57 -5.63 -3.02
N SER A 35 0.15 -6.46 -3.97
CA SER A 35 -1.27 -6.64 -4.37
C SER A 35 -2.23 -6.75 -3.18
N SER A 36 -1.86 -7.49 -2.13
CA SER A 36 -2.67 -7.70 -0.92
C SER A 36 -2.91 -6.43 -0.07
N PHE A 37 -2.14 -5.37 -0.28
CA PHE A 37 -2.35 -4.08 0.39
C PHE A 37 -3.44 -3.24 -0.26
N TYR A 38 -3.84 -3.52 -1.51
CA TYR A 38 -4.80 -2.71 -2.25
C TYR A 38 -6.23 -3.25 -2.15
N VAL A 39 -7.21 -2.35 -2.26
CA VAL A 39 -8.63 -2.74 -2.33
C VAL A 39 -8.94 -3.70 -3.48
N ASN A 40 -8.13 -3.70 -4.54
CA ASN A 40 -8.24 -4.60 -5.69
C ASN A 40 -8.15 -6.09 -5.31
N ALA A 41 -7.48 -6.42 -4.19
CA ALA A 41 -7.40 -7.81 -3.71
C ALA A 41 -8.62 -8.24 -2.87
N SER A 42 -9.49 -7.30 -2.46
CA SER A 42 -10.68 -7.61 -1.67
C SER A 42 -11.91 -7.79 -2.55
N SER A 43 -12.57 -8.94 -2.39
CA SER A 43 -13.84 -9.23 -3.07
C SER A 43 -14.94 -8.22 -2.72
N LYS A 44 -14.91 -7.62 -1.52
CA LYS A 44 -15.94 -6.67 -1.08
C LYS A 44 -15.88 -5.38 -1.89
N TYR A 45 -14.68 -4.85 -2.10
CA TYR A 45 -14.46 -3.64 -2.86
C TYR A 45 -14.63 -3.87 -4.37
N THR A 46 -14.08 -4.95 -4.90
CA THR A 46 -14.19 -5.28 -6.33
C THR A 46 -15.63 -5.56 -6.77
N ASN A 47 -16.44 -6.26 -5.97
CA ASN A 47 -17.87 -6.47 -6.25
C ASN A 47 -18.67 -5.16 -6.25
N ALA A 48 -18.21 -4.15 -5.50
CA ALA A 48 -18.79 -2.81 -5.49
C ALA A 48 -18.22 -1.91 -6.61
N GLY A 49 -17.37 -2.44 -7.50
CA GLY A 49 -16.77 -1.69 -8.60
C GLY A 49 -15.67 -0.71 -8.18
N ILE A 50 -15.08 -0.90 -7.00
CA ILE A 50 -14.08 0.01 -6.43
C ILE A 50 -12.69 -0.53 -6.70
N THR A 51 -11.86 0.30 -7.31
CA THR A 51 -10.43 0.04 -7.58
C THR A 51 -9.58 1.12 -6.94
N ALA A 52 -8.33 0.80 -6.62
CA ALA A 52 -7.38 1.77 -6.12
C ALA A 52 -7.01 2.79 -7.20
N ASP A 53 -6.92 4.07 -6.82
CA ASP A 53 -6.33 5.12 -7.64
C ASP A 53 -4.83 5.21 -7.35
N VAL A 54 -3.99 4.96 -8.35
CA VAL A 54 -2.53 4.91 -8.19
C VAL A 54 -1.87 5.92 -9.11
N THR A 55 -1.16 6.88 -8.53
CA THR A 55 -0.40 7.88 -9.27
C THR A 55 1.06 7.86 -8.86
N ILE A 56 1.97 7.58 -9.79
CA ILE A 56 3.41 7.47 -9.54
C ILE A 56 4.14 8.55 -10.33
N ASN A 57 4.81 9.47 -9.64
CA ASN A 57 5.51 10.62 -10.22
C ASN A 57 4.65 11.49 -11.17
N GLY A 58 3.33 11.46 -10.98
CA GLY A 58 2.36 12.19 -11.82
C GLY A 58 1.78 11.36 -12.98
N ALA A 59 2.25 10.14 -13.20
CA ALA A 59 1.62 9.20 -14.13
C ALA A 59 0.53 8.41 -13.41
N VAL A 60 -0.70 8.46 -13.93
CA VAL A 60 -1.83 7.66 -13.43
C VAL A 60 -1.70 6.24 -13.99
N LEU A 61 -1.76 5.25 -13.10
CA LEU A 61 -1.69 3.83 -13.44
C LEU A 61 -3.08 3.21 -13.37
N ALA A 62 -3.35 2.22 -14.23
CA ALA A 62 -4.66 1.58 -14.30
C ALA A 62 -4.86 0.54 -13.17
N SER A 63 -3.76 -0.01 -12.63
CA SER A 63 -3.84 -1.01 -11.56
C SER A 63 -2.57 -1.07 -10.71
N PRO A 64 -2.64 -1.61 -9.47
CA PRO A 64 -1.45 -1.89 -8.66
C PRO A 64 -0.45 -2.84 -9.31
N ALA A 65 -0.88 -3.68 -10.27
CA ALA A 65 0.02 -4.58 -11.00
C ALA A 65 0.97 -3.80 -11.93
N GLU A 66 0.52 -2.68 -12.51
CA GLU A 66 1.41 -1.79 -13.29
C GLU A 66 2.45 -1.13 -12.38
N TYR A 67 2.07 -0.79 -11.15
CA TYR A 67 3.02 -0.28 -10.17
C TYR A 67 4.08 -1.32 -9.79
N GLU A 68 3.69 -2.57 -9.54
CA GLU A 68 4.65 -3.66 -9.30
C GLU A 68 5.60 -3.84 -10.49
N ALA A 69 5.10 -3.76 -11.73
CA ALA A 69 5.95 -3.82 -12.93
C ALA A 69 6.96 -2.67 -13.01
N LEU A 70 6.59 -1.44 -12.63
CA LEU A 70 7.52 -0.31 -12.55
C LEU A 70 8.59 -0.51 -11.46
N LEU A 71 8.22 -1.11 -10.33
CA LEU A 71 9.17 -1.45 -9.26
C LEU A 71 10.17 -2.52 -9.72
N ASP A 72 9.72 -3.49 -10.49
CA ASP A 72 10.58 -4.52 -11.09
C ASP A 72 11.56 -3.89 -12.10
N GLU A 73 11.07 -3.03 -12.97
CA GLU A 73 11.90 -2.28 -13.92
C GLU A 73 12.95 -1.41 -13.19
N GLN A 74 12.54 -0.71 -12.12
CA GLN A 74 13.44 0.09 -11.28
C GLN A 74 14.59 -0.74 -10.69
N ARG A 75 14.34 -2.01 -10.38
CA ARG A 75 15.33 -2.96 -9.84
C ARG A 75 16.19 -3.58 -10.93
N GLY A 76 15.96 -3.24 -12.20
CA GLY A 76 16.65 -3.82 -13.34
C GLY A 76 16.16 -5.23 -13.68
N ALA A 77 14.98 -5.64 -13.21
CA ALA A 77 14.34 -6.84 -13.72
C ALA A 77 13.84 -6.55 -15.14
N ALA A 78 14.31 -7.31 -16.13
CA ALA A 78 13.80 -7.19 -17.48
C ALA A 78 12.30 -7.57 -17.48
N PRO A 79 11.44 -6.85 -18.23
CA PRO A 79 10.06 -7.31 -18.42
C PRO A 79 10.12 -8.70 -19.03
N ASN A 80 9.36 -9.65 -18.48
CA ASN A 80 9.23 -11.01 -19.02
C ASN A 80 8.73 -10.92 -20.47
N LYS A 81 9.65 -10.84 -21.45
CA LYS A 81 9.32 -10.98 -22.86
C LYS A 81 8.86 -12.42 -23.06
N ALA A 82 7.56 -12.58 -23.28
CA ALA A 82 6.98 -13.86 -23.68
C ALA A 82 7.74 -14.38 -24.92
N ASN A 83 8.28 -15.61 -24.79
CA ASN A 83 8.84 -16.48 -25.82
C ASN A 83 9.18 -15.86 -27.18
N GLY A 84 10.45 -15.51 -27.37
CA GLY A 84 11.04 -15.24 -28.67
C GLY A 84 12.55 -15.42 -28.58
N ALA A 85 13.06 -16.46 -29.25
CA ALA A 85 14.44 -16.88 -29.22
C ALA A 85 15.42 -15.77 -29.63
N ASP A 86 16.42 -15.50 -28.78
CA ASP A 86 17.68 -14.91 -29.21
C ASP A 86 18.84 -15.59 -28.47
N HIS A 87 19.74 -16.20 -29.25
CA HIS A 87 20.97 -16.79 -28.80
C HIS A 87 22.08 -15.74 -28.91
N SER A 88 22.24 -14.93 -27.87
CA SER A 88 23.45 -14.14 -27.67
C SER A 88 23.88 -14.20 -26.22
N SER A 89 24.94 -14.96 -25.99
CA SER A 89 25.61 -15.09 -24.71
C SER A 89 26.30 -13.77 -24.34
N SER A 90 25.68 -13.00 -23.45
CA SER A 90 26.43 -12.12 -22.56
C SER A 90 26.20 -12.57 -21.12
N ARG A 91 27.26 -13.12 -20.51
CA ARG A 91 27.38 -13.24 -19.05
C ARG A 91 27.55 -11.82 -18.48
N ALA A 92 26.50 -11.01 -18.53
CA ALA A 92 26.38 -9.92 -17.58
C ALA A 92 25.99 -10.57 -16.26
N SER A 93 26.85 -10.49 -15.24
CA SER A 93 26.39 -10.73 -13.87
C SER A 93 25.15 -9.87 -13.68
N SER A 94 23.98 -10.46 -13.51
CA SER A 94 22.73 -9.73 -13.34
C SER A 94 22.78 -9.04 -11.97
N SER A 95 23.52 -7.93 -11.88
CA SER A 95 23.51 -7.08 -10.71
C SER A 95 22.20 -6.31 -10.76
N ALA A 96 21.12 -6.97 -10.35
CA ALA A 96 19.86 -6.30 -10.03
C ALA A 96 20.23 -5.08 -9.17
N LEU A 97 19.74 -3.90 -9.58
CA LEU A 97 19.99 -2.69 -8.83
C LEU A 97 19.37 -2.88 -7.45
N LYS A 98 20.20 -2.78 -6.43
CA LYS A 98 19.73 -2.85 -5.05
C LYS A 98 18.94 -1.58 -4.76
N VAL A 99 17.62 -1.66 -4.83
CA VAL A 99 16.73 -0.57 -4.44
C VAL A 99 16.31 -0.80 -3.00
N ARG A 100 16.49 0.20 -2.13
CA ARG A 100 16.04 0.14 -0.74
C ARG A 100 15.33 1.42 -0.35
N TYR A 101 14.15 1.28 0.21
CA TYR A 101 13.36 2.34 0.79
C TYR A 101 13.62 2.42 2.29
N GLU A 102 13.96 3.60 2.76
CA GLU A 102 14.12 3.92 4.18
C GLU A 102 13.12 5.01 4.53
N VAL A 103 12.28 4.75 5.53
CA VAL A 103 11.26 5.69 5.99
C VAL A 103 11.86 6.57 7.08
N ASP A 104 11.82 7.89 6.87
CA ASP A 104 12.27 8.87 7.87
C ASP A 104 11.15 9.14 8.89
N GLY A 105 9.90 9.12 8.45
CA GLY A 105 8.74 9.31 9.30
C GLY A 105 7.43 9.25 8.53
N PHE A 106 6.33 9.21 9.29
CA PHE A 106 4.97 9.25 8.75
C PHE A 106 4.05 10.07 9.66
N ASP A 107 2.96 10.54 9.09
CA ASP A 107 1.85 11.20 9.77
C ASP A 107 0.52 10.59 9.32
N THR A 108 -0.51 10.67 10.15
CA THR A 108 -1.83 10.09 9.82
C THR A 108 -2.97 10.93 10.36
N HIS A 109 -4.01 11.09 9.54
CA HIS A 109 -5.25 11.77 9.93
C HIS A 109 -6.48 10.95 9.56
N VAL A 110 -7.44 10.86 10.47
CA VAL A 110 -8.76 10.28 10.18
C VAL A 110 -9.52 11.25 9.27
N ILE A 111 -10.00 10.74 8.13
CA ILE A 111 -10.76 11.54 7.14
C ILE A 111 -12.27 11.23 7.19
N ASN A 112 -12.64 10.04 7.68
CA ASN A 112 -14.03 9.66 7.91
C ASN A 112 -14.06 8.63 9.04
N ASN A 113 -14.86 8.87 10.08
CA ASN A 113 -14.97 8.00 11.25
C ASN A 113 -16.10 6.97 11.16
N ASP A 114 -16.88 6.99 10.07
CA ASP A 114 -17.97 6.05 9.80
C ASP A 114 -17.99 5.59 8.33
N TYR A 115 -16.83 5.19 7.81
CA TYR A 115 -16.68 4.65 6.46
C TYR A 115 -17.62 3.45 6.23
N GLY A 116 -18.43 3.53 5.17
CA GLY A 116 -19.49 2.54 4.87
C GLY A 116 -19.40 1.93 3.47
N LEU A 117 -18.47 2.37 2.63
CA LEU A 117 -18.37 1.89 1.25
C LEU A 117 -17.91 0.43 1.23
N ALA A 118 -18.58 -0.40 0.43
CA ALA A 118 -18.39 -1.87 0.37
C ALA A 118 -18.54 -2.59 1.73
N CYS A 119 -19.08 -1.92 2.75
CA CYS A 119 -19.27 -2.49 4.08
C CYS A 119 -20.36 -3.56 4.04
N PRO A 120 -20.10 -4.78 4.55
CA PRO A 120 -21.13 -5.81 4.67
C PRO A 120 -22.34 -5.33 5.49
N GLU A 121 -23.56 -5.63 5.02
CA GLU A 121 -24.81 -5.15 5.64
C GLU A 121 -24.92 -5.48 7.14
N HIS A 122 -24.45 -6.65 7.56
CA HIS A 122 -24.48 -7.06 8.98
C HIS A 122 -23.54 -6.24 9.89
N ILE A 123 -22.58 -5.50 9.32
CA ILE A 123 -21.72 -4.53 10.00
C ILE A 123 -22.36 -3.14 9.88
N LEU A 124 -22.76 -2.76 8.68
CA LEU A 124 -23.35 -1.43 8.39
C LEU A 124 -24.63 -1.17 9.20
N SER A 125 -25.52 -2.15 9.29
CA SER A 125 -26.78 -2.08 10.05
C SER A 125 -26.60 -1.89 11.56
N ARG A 126 -25.40 -2.15 12.09
CA ARG A 126 -25.06 -1.83 13.49
C ARG A 126 -24.86 -0.33 13.68
N GLY A 127 -24.67 0.46 12.62
CA GLY A 127 -24.40 1.89 12.72
C GLY A 127 -22.95 2.16 13.15
N PRO A 128 -22.68 3.32 13.77
CA PRO A 128 -21.31 3.74 14.08
C PRO A 128 -20.58 2.81 15.03
N ASP A 129 -19.30 2.55 14.73
CA ASP A 129 -18.43 1.69 15.54
C ASP A 129 -17.59 2.53 16.52
N LYS A 130 -18.00 2.55 17.78
CA LYS A 130 -17.28 3.22 18.87
C LYS A 130 -15.83 2.76 19.04
N ALA A 131 -15.47 1.56 18.54
CA ALA A 131 -14.10 1.03 18.58
C ALA A 131 -13.24 1.53 17.40
N GLY A 132 -13.74 2.44 16.56
CA GLY A 132 -13.01 2.98 15.42
C GLY A 132 -12.83 1.98 14.29
N GLY A 133 -13.66 0.94 14.21
CA GLY A 133 -13.49 -0.10 13.20
C GLY A 133 -13.86 0.28 11.78
N ARG A 134 -14.55 1.42 11.63
CA ARG A 134 -15.01 1.99 10.37
C ARG A 134 -14.27 3.28 10.01
N ILE A 135 -13.10 3.54 10.59
CA ILE A 135 -12.34 4.73 10.20
C ILE A 135 -11.67 4.53 8.83
N SER A 136 -11.66 5.56 7.99
CA SER A 136 -10.69 5.70 6.92
C SER A 136 -9.73 6.83 7.25
N MET A 137 -8.48 6.71 6.82
CA MET A 137 -7.42 7.66 7.16
C MET A 137 -6.58 8.00 5.94
N VAL A 138 -5.93 9.17 5.98
CA VAL A 138 -4.83 9.51 5.09
C VAL A 138 -3.52 9.29 5.85
N VAL A 139 -2.53 8.68 5.19
CA VAL A 139 -1.18 8.47 5.73
C VAL A 139 -0.18 9.14 4.80
N GLY A 140 0.57 10.11 5.31
CA GLY A 140 1.71 10.71 4.60
C GLY A 140 3.00 10.09 5.08
N VAL A 141 3.84 9.62 4.15
CA VAL A 141 5.13 8.99 4.42
C VAL A 141 6.22 9.76 3.69
N GLN A 142 7.33 10.00 4.39
CA GLN A 142 8.52 10.59 3.81
C GLN A 142 9.73 9.72 4.10
N GLY A 143 10.69 9.73 3.19
CA GLY A 143 11.90 8.95 3.34
C GLY A 143 12.89 9.12 2.21
N VAL A 144 13.83 8.18 2.14
CA VAL A 144 14.87 8.12 1.12
C VAL A 144 14.82 6.79 0.39
N VAL A 145 14.88 6.84 -0.93
CA VAL A 145 15.13 5.67 -1.77
C VAL A 145 16.61 5.65 -2.17
N HIS A 146 17.27 4.54 -1.85
CA HIS A 146 18.66 4.25 -2.16
C HIS A 146 18.71 3.42 -3.44
N LEU A 147 19.39 3.92 -4.48
CA LEU A 147 19.52 3.26 -5.79
C LEU A 147 20.94 2.70 -5.97
N GLY A 148 21.12 1.45 -5.57
CA GLY A 148 22.38 0.69 -5.63
C GLY A 148 22.94 0.35 -4.25
N ALA A 149 24.10 -0.31 -4.21
CA ALA A 149 24.75 -0.79 -2.99
C ALA A 149 26.11 -0.13 -2.67
N ALA A 150 26.64 0.70 -3.58
CA ALA A 150 27.93 1.36 -3.41
C ALA A 150 27.80 2.66 -2.58
N PRO A 151 28.89 3.16 -1.95
CA PRO A 151 28.85 4.39 -1.16
C PRO A 151 28.41 5.65 -1.94
N ASP A 152 28.67 5.70 -3.25
CA ASP A 152 28.33 6.82 -4.14
C ASP A 152 26.97 6.66 -4.84
N THR A 153 26.09 5.83 -4.30
CA THR A 153 24.79 5.57 -4.94
C THR A 153 23.88 6.78 -4.94
N GLN A 154 22.98 6.82 -5.92
CA GLN A 154 21.99 7.89 -5.97
C GLN A 154 20.98 7.71 -4.84
N HIS A 155 20.83 8.74 -4.02
CA HIS A 155 19.80 8.83 -3.01
C HIS A 155 18.78 9.87 -3.46
N LYS A 156 17.50 9.50 -3.46
CA LYS A 156 16.41 10.44 -3.73
C LYS A 156 15.47 10.50 -2.54
N ARG A 157 15.05 11.70 -2.18
CA ARG A 157 13.94 11.84 -1.23
C ARG A 157 12.66 11.45 -1.92
N PHE A 158 11.78 10.76 -1.20
CA PHE A 158 10.43 10.49 -1.67
C PHE A 158 9.42 10.96 -0.64
N HIS A 159 8.24 11.30 -1.15
CA HIS A 159 7.05 11.52 -0.38
C HIS A 159 5.93 10.69 -0.99
N GLU A 160 5.15 10.03 -0.14
CA GLU A 160 4.09 9.13 -0.55
C GLU A 160 2.86 9.36 0.32
N VAL A 161 1.69 9.48 -0.31
CA VAL A 161 0.42 9.67 0.39
C VAL A 161 -0.50 8.51 0.07
N PHE A 162 -1.06 7.91 1.09
CA PHE A 162 -2.04 6.84 0.98
C PHE A 162 -3.38 7.28 1.55
N VAL A 163 -4.48 6.91 0.89
CA VAL A 163 -5.80 6.83 1.53
C VAL A 163 -6.05 5.37 1.88
N LEU A 164 -6.23 5.12 3.17
CA LEU A 164 -6.43 3.80 3.74
C LEU A 164 -7.88 3.62 4.20
N VAL A 165 -8.48 2.50 3.83
CA VAL A 165 -9.87 2.13 4.12
C VAL A 165 -9.93 0.81 4.88
N PRO A 166 -10.97 0.55 5.69
CA PRO A 166 -11.09 -0.69 6.46
C PRO A 166 -11.04 -1.94 5.59
N ASN A 167 -10.27 -2.94 5.99
CA ASN A 167 -10.39 -4.26 5.40
C ASN A 167 -11.60 -4.99 6.00
N TRP A 168 -12.67 -5.15 5.23
CA TRP A 168 -13.87 -5.84 5.69
C TRP A 168 -13.69 -7.34 5.89
N ASP A 169 -12.71 -7.96 5.21
CA ASP A 169 -12.46 -9.39 5.28
C ASP A 169 -11.88 -9.81 6.65
N VAL A 170 -11.26 -8.88 7.38
CA VAL A 170 -10.68 -9.13 8.72
C VAL A 170 -11.62 -8.72 9.87
N ARG A 171 -12.79 -8.19 9.55
CA ARG A 171 -13.80 -7.77 10.54
C ARG A 171 -14.83 -8.87 10.84
N GLY A 172 -14.72 -10.01 10.16
CA GLY A 172 -15.57 -11.19 10.37
C GLY A 172 -15.16 -12.05 11.57
N ARG A 173 -15.96 -13.07 11.83
CA ARG A 173 -15.67 -14.10 12.84
C ARG A 173 -14.55 -14.99 12.28
N ASN A 174 -13.33 -14.86 12.83
CA ASN A 174 -12.08 -15.53 12.41
C ASN A 174 -11.35 -14.85 11.24
N PRO A 175 -10.70 -13.70 11.48
CA PRO A 175 -9.84 -13.09 10.47
C PRO A 175 -8.67 -14.02 10.10
N PRO A 176 -8.24 -14.04 8.83
CA PRO A 176 -7.01 -14.73 8.46
C PRO A 176 -5.83 -14.18 9.26
N ARG A 177 -4.91 -15.05 9.66
CA ARG A 177 -3.68 -14.63 10.36
C ARG A 177 -2.88 -13.69 9.45
N ASN A 178 -2.33 -12.63 10.02
CA ASN A 178 -1.52 -11.61 9.33
C ASN A 178 -2.27 -10.78 8.27
N ALA A 179 -3.61 -10.84 8.25
CA ALA A 179 -4.37 -10.04 7.31
C ALA A 179 -4.30 -8.55 7.67
N LYS A 180 -4.14 -7.71 6.64
CA LYS A 180 -4.01 -6.26 6.79
C LYS A 180 -5.31 -5.66 7.30
N ARG A 181 -5.25 -4.81 8.33
CA ARG A 181 -6.43 -4.15 8.91
C ARG A 181 -7.01 -3.06 7.99
N PHE A 182 -6.14 -2.46 7.19
CA PHE A 182 -6.48 -1.40 6.24
C PHE A 182 -5.94 -1.75 4.86
N LEU A 183 -6.63 -1.27 3.83
CA LEU A 183 -6.26 -1.43 2.41
C LEU A 183 -6.11 -0.05 1.77
N ILE A 184 -5.25 0.05 0.78
CA ILE A 184 -4.99 1.23 -0.03
C ILE A 184 -6.15 1.41 -1.02
N SER A 185 -6.88 2.51 -0.89
CA SER A 185 -7.86 2.97 -1.89
C SER A 185 -7.28 4.03 -2.81
N SER A 186 -6.27 4.77 -2.38
CA SER A 186 -5.53 5.71 -3.21
C SER A 186 -4.07 5.79 -2.78
N GLN A 187 -3.16 5.96 -3.74
CA GLN A 187 -1.73 6.11 -3.55
C GLN A 187 -1.19 7.20 -4.48
N ASN A 188 -0.44 8.13 -3.92
CA ASN A 188 0.31 9.13 -4.68
C ASN A 188 1.78 9.09 -4.26
N TYR A 189 2.66 8.66 -5.17
CA TYR A 189 4.10 8.60 -4.94
C TYR A 189 4.82 9.70 -5.70
N ARG A 190 5.79 10.36 -5.06
CA ARG A 190 6.67 11.33 -5.68
C ARG A 190 8.11 11.16 -5.19
N THR A 191 9.04 10.93 -6.10
CA THR A 191 10.47 11.18 -5.89
C THR A 191 10.82 12.59 -6.28
N LEU A 192 11.65 13.25 -5.47
CA LEU A 192 12.18 14.59 -5.68
C LEU A 192 13.60 14.53 -6.25
#